data_AF-A0A226M9G0-F1
#
_entry.id   AF-A0A226M9G0-F1
#
_cell.length_a   1.000
_cell.length_b   1.000
_cell.length_c   1.000
_cell.angle_alpha   90.00
_cell.angle_beta   90.00
_cell.angle_gamma   90.00
#
_symmetry.space_group_name_H-M   'P 1'
#
loop_
_entity.id
_entity.type
_entity.pdbx_description
1 polymer ?
#
loop_
_entity_poly.entity_id
_entity_poly.type
_entity_poly.pdbx_seq_one_letter_code
_entity_poly.pdbx_strand_id
1 'polypeptide(L)'
;MEGTRQSRICRPHKISESSKVYRWDDHSSLVLQSLNEQRHRGLFCDIVLVVDEQRVPAHRNLLAVCSDYFNSMFTIGMREAHQKEVELFGASYIGLKAVVDFLYGSELSLDGGNIDYVLETAHLLQIWKVVDFCCEYLENEVSEENYLYLQELASIYNLKRLDSYIDSFILQNFGTLSFTPDFLQNISLQKLCQYLDSSNVQQECEHDLLQAALQWLTQYPD
;
A
#
# COMPACT_ATOMS: atom_id res chain seq x y z
N MET A 1 19.70 22.89 -73.02
CA MET A 1 20.34 22.09 -71.95
C MET A 1 19.22 21.57 -71.08
N GLU A 2 18.83 20.33 -71.33
CA GLU A 2 17.66 19.67 -70.76
C GLU A 2 17.86 19.36 -69.28
N GLY A 3 16.77 19.56 -68.53
CA GLY A 3 16.69 19.33 -67.10
C GLY A 3 16.80 17.87 -66.72
N THR A 4 17.59 17.61 -65.69
CA THR A 4 17.72 16.31 -65.04
C THR A 4 16.42 16.00 -64.29
N ARG A 5 15.51 15.25 -64.93
CA ARG A 5 14.32 14.68 -64.27
C ARG A 5 14.79 13.63 -63.26
N GLN A 6 14.66 13.94 -61.96
CA GLN A 6 14.72 12.93 -60.91
C GLN A 6 13.65 11.87 -61.18
N SER A 7 14.10 10.65 -61.46
CA SER A 7 13.24 9.47 -61.58
C SER A 7 12.60 9.19 -60.23
N ARG A 8 11.36 9.65 -60.06
CA ARG A 8 10.52 9.18 -58.95
C ARG A 8 10.36 7.68 -59.11
N ILE A 9 10.90 6.91 -58.15
CA ILE A 9 10.74 5.46 -58.08
C ILE A 9 9.23 5.18 -58.03
N CYS A 10 8.68 4.67 -59.13
CA CYS A 10 7.30 4.22 -59.18
C CYS A 10 7.22 2.95 -58.33
N ARG A 11 6.56 3.01 -57.17
CA ARG A 11 6.41 1.84 -56.29
C ARG A 11 5.69 0.74 -57.09
N PRO A 12 6.31 -0.43 -57.34
CA PRO A 12 5.62 -1.51 -57.99
C PRO A 12 4.64 -2.09 -56.97
N HIS A 13 3.36 -2.13 -57.33
CA HIS A 13 2.19 -2.56 -56.54
C HIS A 13 1.63 -1.51 -55.55
N LYS A 14 0.31 -1.31 -55.64
CA LYS A 14 -0.48 -0.46 -54.73
C LYS A 14 -0.41 -1.08 -53.34
N ILE A 15 0.35 -0.47 -52.43
CA ILE A 15 0.27 -0.78 -50.99
C ILE A 15 -1.19 -0.56 -50.59
N SER A 16 -1.76 -1.52 -49.85
CA SER A 16 -3.15 -1.43 -49.39
C SER A 16 -3.37 -0.10 -48.65
N GLU A 17 -4.43 0.63 -49.03
CA GLU A 17 -4.84 1.86 -48.34
C GLU A 17 -5.52 1.58 -47.00
N SER A 18 -5.76 0.31 -46.68
CA SER A 18 -6.31 -0.09 -45.38
C SER A 18 -5.26 0.08 -44.28
N SER A 19 -5.64 0.82 -43.23
CA SER A 19 -4.82 0.96 -42.03
C SER A 19 -4.66 -0.38 -41.31
N LYS A 20 -3.43 -0.68 -40.86
CA LYS A 20 -3.11 -1.81 -39.99
C LYS A 20 -2.50 -1.29 -38.69
N VAL A 21 -2.98 -1.78 -37.57
CA VAL A 21 -2.46 -1.45 -36.24
C VAL A 21 -1.50 -2.56 -35.79
N TYR A 22 -0.32 -2.18 -35.34
CA TYR A 22 0.67 -3.06 -34.73
C TYR A 22 0.77 -2.74 -33.24
N ARG A 23 0.85 -3.77 -32.39
CA ARG A 23 0.97 -3.63 -30.94
C ARG A 23 2.30 -4.21 -30.49
N TRP A 24 2.90 -3.61 -29.47
CA TRP A 24 4.06 -4.13 -28.78
C TRP A 24 3.62 -4.48 -27.36
N ASP A 25 3.27 -5.75 -27.16
CA ASP A 25 2.54 -6.20 -25.97
C ASP A 25 3.34 -6.00 -24.67
N ASP A 26 4.67 -6.18 -24.71
CA ASP A 26 5.56 -6.07 -23.53
C ASP A 26 6.23 -4.68 -23.37
N HIS A 27 5.78 -3.67 -24.12
CA HIS A 27 6.43 -2.36 -24.13
C HIS A 27 6.47 -1.71 -22.73
N SER A 28 5.36 -1.75 -21.97
CA SER A 28 5.27 -1.13 -20.64
C SER A 28 6.24 -1.77 -19.64
N SER A 29 6.27 -3.10 -19.60
CA SER A 29 7.17 -3.87 -18.74
C SER A 29 8.64 -3.57 -19.05
N LEU A 30 9.00 -3.54 -20.34
CA LEU A 30 10.37 -3.26 -20.78
C LEU A 30 10.80 -1.83 -20.47
N VAL A 31 9.90 -0.85 -20.63
CA VAL A 31 10.15 0.54 -20.24
C VAL A 31 10.40 0.63 -18.73
N LEU A 32 9.56 0.00 -17.91
CA LEU A 32 9.69 0.05 -16.46
C LEU A 32 10.99 -0.62 -15.97
N GLN A 33 11.33 -1.79 -16.54
CA GLN A 33 12.61 -2.44 -16.29
C GLN A 33 13.80 -1.54 -16.65
N SER A 34 13.73 -0.87 -17.81
CA SER A 34 14.78 0.05 -18.25
C SER A 34 14.91 1.27 -17.32
N LEU A 35 13.80 1.81 -16.82
CA LEU A 35 13.81 2.87 -15.80
C LEU A 35 14.44 2.39 -14.49
N ASN A 36 14.20 1.14 -14.10
CA ASN A 36 14.82 0.58 -12.91
C ASN A 36 16.34 0.44 -13.07
N GLU A 37 16.81 -0.02 -14.24
CA GLU A 37 18.23 -0.08 -14.55
C GLU A 37 18.89 1.31 -14.54
N GLN A 38 18.21 2.32 -15.09
CA GLN A 38 18.68 3.71 -15.05
C GLN A 38 18.81 4.21 -13.61
N ARG A 39 17.82 3.95 -12.75
CA ARG A 39 17.84 4.29 -11.32
C ARG A 39 19.06 3.70 -10.62
N HIS A 40 19.32 2.40 -10.81
CA HIS A 40 20.46 1.72 -10.19
C HIS A 40 21.81 2.28 -10.65
N ARG A 41 21.88 2.85 -11.86
CA ARG A 41 23.07 3.53 -12.40
C ARG A 41 23.12 5.03 -12.07
N GLY A 42 22.10 5.58 -11.40
CA GLY A 42 21.95 7.01 -11.12
C GLY A 42 21.74 7.86 -12.39
N LEU A 43 21.28 7.25 -13.49
CA LEU A 43 21.05 7.95 -14.75
C LEU A 43 19.69 8.63 -14.72
N PHE A 44 19.65 9.91 -15.08
CA PHE A 44 18.43 10.73 -15.15
C PHE A 44 17.65 10.89 -13.84
N CYS A 45 18.17 10.40 -12.71
CA CYS A 45 17.62 10.66 -11.38
C CYS A 45 17.70 12.16 -11.07
N ASP A 46 16.55 12.77 -10.85
CA ASP A 46 16.34 14.19 -10.62
C ASP A 46 15.85 14.49 -9.18
N ILE A 47 15.75 13.44 -8.36
CA ILE A 47 15.44 13.50 -6.93
C ILE A 47 16.20 12.42 -6.16
N VAL A 48 16.55 12.73 -4.92
CA VAL A 48 17.04 11.79 -3.91
C VAL A 48 16.13 11.88 -2.70
N LEU A 49 15.52 10.75 -2.31
CA LEU A 49 14.74 10.65 -1.08
C LEU A 49 15.69 10.28 0.06
N VAL A 50 15.61 11.00 1.18
CA VAL A 50 16.48 10.81 2.33
C VAL A 50 15.66 10.37 3.53
N VAL A 51 16.06 9.28 4.17
CA VAL A 51 15.44 8.73 5.38
C VAL A 51 16.53 8.04 6.20
N ASP A 52 16.58 8.25 7.52
CA ASP A 52 17.61 7.66 8.40
C ASP A 52 19.06 7.84 7.88
N GLU A 53 19.39 9.01 7.33
CA GLU A 53 20.67 9.33 6.65
C GLU A 53 20.97 8.47 5.40
N GLN A 54 20.06 7.58 4.99
CA GLN A 54 20.14 6.78 3.79
C GLN A 54 19.54 7.54 2.60
N ARG A 55 20.14 7.36 1.42
CA ARG A 55 19.80 8.09 0.20
C ARG A 55 19.27 7.14 -0.87
N VAL A 56 18.05 7.38 -1.34
CA VAL A 56 17.37 6.61 -2.39
C VAL A 56 17.18 7.51 -3.62
N PRO A 57 18.04 7.39 -4.66
CA PRO A 57 17.85 8.13 -5.90
C PRO A 57 16.63 7.59 -6.67
N ALA A 58 15.88 8.49 -7.31
CA ALA A 58 14.68 8.15 -8.07
C ALA A 58 14.39 9.16 -9.18
N HIS A 59 13.34 8.89 -9.96
CA HIS A 59 12.82 9.78 -11.00
C HIS A 59 11.51 10.40 -10.53
N ARG A 60 11.43 11.73 -10.51
CA ARG A 60 10.24 12.49 -10.09
C ARG A 60 9.00 12.09 -10.89
N ASN A 61 9.16 11.85 -12.19
CA ASN A 61 8.04 11.50 -13.06
C ASN A 61 7.36 10.18 -12.67
N LEU A 62 8.13 9.14 -12.37
CA LEU A 62 7.60 7.84 -11.98
C LEU A 62 6.94 7.94 -10.61
N LEU A 63 7.61 8.59 -9.65
CA LEU A 63 7.07 8.82 -8.32
C LEU A 63 5.73 9.59 -8.38
N ALA A 64 5.65 10.67 -9.16
CA ALA A 64 4.42 11.45 -9.30
C ALA A 64 3.27 10.69 -9.96
N VAL A 65 3.56 9.81 -10.92
CA VAL A 65 2.51 8.98 -11.56
C VAL A 65 1.95 7.94 -10.59
N CYS A 66 2.76 7.46 -9.66
CA CYS A 66 2.40 6.38 -8.75
C CYS A 66 1.92 6.83 -7.36
N SER A 67 2.08 8.11 -7.02
CA SER A 67 1.82 8.64 -5.68
C SER A 67 1.27 10.06 -5.75
N ASP A 68 0.07 10.26 -5.21
CA ASP A 68 -0.55 11.58 -5.10
C ASP A 68 0.23 12.52 -4.18
N TYR A 69 0.90 11.96 -3.16
CA TYR A 69 1.82 12.69 -2.28
C TYR A 69 2.97 13.30 -3.08
N PHE A 70 3.68 12.51 -3.88
CA PHE A 70 4.79 13.01 -4.70
C PHE A 70 4.30 13.91 -5.84
N ASN A 71 3.17 13.58 -6.46
CA ASN A 71 2.56 14.44 -7.48
C ASN A 71 2.29 15.84 -6.91
N SER A 72 1.66 15.90 -5.74
CA SER A 72 1.40 17.16 -5.03
C SER A 72 2.70 17.89 -4.66
N MET A 73 3.67 17.18 -4.09
CA MET A 73 4.97 17.74 -3.71
C MET A 73 5.71 18.37 -4.89
N PHE A 74 5.62 17.78 -6.09
CA PHE A 74 6.37 18.25 -7.26
C PHE A 74 5.62 19.27 -8.12
N THR A 75 4.29 19.39 -7.98
CA THR A 75 3.46 20.29 -8.79
C THR A 75 3.00 21.54 -8.03
N ILE A 76 2.78 21.43 -6.73
CA ILE A 76 2.47 22.58 -5.88
C ILE A 76 3.80 23.31 -5.72
N GLY A 77 3.88 24.56 -6.17
CA GLY A 77 5.12 25.37 -6.26
C GLY A 77 5.80 25.73 -4.94
N MET A 78 5.81 24.81 -3.98
CA MET A 78 6.57 24.85 -2.74
C MET A 78 8.06 24.64 -3.01
N ARG A 79 8.88 24.81 -1.98
CA ARG A 79 10.35 24.77 -2.10
C ARG A 79 10.83 23.40 -2.58
N GLU A 80 10.18 22.35 -2.12
CA GLU A 80 10.41 20.93 -2.38
C GLU A 80 10.30 20.59 -3.87
N ALA A 81 9.42 21.30 -4.61
CA ALA A 81 9.29 21.15 -6.05
C ALA A 81 10.61 21.40 -6.80
N HIS A 82 11.52 22.19 -6.23
CA HIS A 82 12.82 22.55 -6.83
C HIS A 82 14.03 21.88 -6.14
N GLN A 83 13.82 21.11 -5.08
CA GLN A 83 14.91 20.50 -4.32
C GLN A 83 15.40 19.20 -4.96
N LYS A 84 16.71 19.00 -5.07
CA LYS A 84 17.29 17.74 -5.56
C LYS A 84 17.26 16.63 -4.51
N GLU A 85 17.11 16.98 -3.24
CA GLU A 85 17.03 16.04 -2.13
C GLU A 85 15.85 16.42 -1.24
N VAL A 86 15.07 15.42 -0.85
CA VAL A 86 13.91 15.59 0.04
C VAL A 86 14.04 14.60 1.18
N GLU A 87 14.01 15.12 2.40
CA GLU A 87 13.97 14.33 3.62
C GLU A 87 12.53 13.92 3.92
N LEU A 88 12.31 12.62 4.14
CA LEU A 88 10.99 12.05 4.45
C LEU A 88 10.94 11.72 5.94
N PHE A 89 10.10 12.45 6.66
CA PHE A 89 9.83 12.19 8.07
C PHE A 89 8.66 11.21 8.22
N GLY A 90 8.76 10.27 9.17
CA GLY A 90 7.71 9.27 9.43
C GLY A 90 7.72 8.08 8.48
N ALA A 91 8.83 7.82 7.79
CA ALA A 91 9.09 6.57 7.10
C ALA A 91 10.42 6.00 7.62
N SER A 92 10.61 4.69 7.45
CA SER A 92 11.92 4.05 7.67
C SER A 92 12.59 3.75 6.33
N TYR A 93 13.91 3.56 6.35
CA TYR A 93 14.63 3.12 5.14
C TYR A 93 14.10 1.79 4.57
N ILE A 94 13.70 0.85 5.45
CA ILE A 94 13.17 -0.47 5.03
C ILE A 94 11.88 -0.27 4.22
N GLY A 95 10.93 0.49 4.77
CA GLY A 95 9.66 0.75 4.12
C GLY A 95 9.84 1.54 2.82
N LEU A 96 10.65 2.59 2.85
CA LEU A 96 10.92 3.41 1.66
C LEU A 96 11.56 2.60 0.54
N LYS A 97 12.57 1.79 0.85
CA LYS A 97 13.26 0.97 -0.14
C LYS A 97 12.32 -0.04 -0.79
N ALA A 98 11.53 -0.75 0.01
CA ALA A 98 10.56 -1.74 -0.48
C ALA A 98 9.51 -1.10 -1.38
N VAL A 99 8.94 0.04 -0.95
CA VAL A 99 7.94 0.79 -1.73
C VAL A 99 8.52 1.30 -3.04
N VAL A 100 9.69 1.95 -3.02
CA VAL A 100 10.31 2.47 -4.24
C VAL A 100 10.72 1.33 -5.17
N ASP A 101 11.27 0.23 -4.66
CA ASP A 101 11.57 -0.94 -5.49
C ASP A 101 10.31 -1.51 -6.15
N PHE A 102 9.19 -1.60 -5.42
CA PHE A 102 7.91 -2.01 -5.98
C PHE A 102 7.46 -1.10 -7.13
N LEU A 103 7.57 0.23 -6.98
CA LEU A 103 7.19 1.17 -8.05
C LEU A 103 7.96 0.95 -9.35
N TYR A 104 9.20 0.47 -9.26
CA TYR A 104 10.05 0.19 -10.43
C TYR A 104 10.05 -1.28 -10.87
N GLY A 105 9.71 -2.21 -9.98
CA GLY A 105 9.82 -3.66 -10.21
C GLY A 105 8.48 -4.34 -10.41
N SER A 106 7.37 -3.70 -10.02
CA SER A 106 6.01 -4.29 -9.95
C SER A 106 5.88 -5.49 -9.00
N GLU A 107 6.90 -5.77 -8.19
CA GLU A 107 6.95 -6.87 -7.23
C GLU A 107 7.17 -6.31 -5.82
N LEU A 108 6.37 -6.78 -4.87
CA LEU A 108 6.46 -6.40 -3.47
C LEU A 108 6.57 -7.67 -2.62
N SER A 109 7.64 -7.78 -1.85
CA SER A 109 7.83 -8.87 -0.90
C SER A 109 7.43 -8.38 0.50
N LEU A 110 6.44 -9.04 1.09
CA LEU A 110 5.96 -8.76 2.44
C LEU A 110 6.27 -9.93 3.37
N ASP A 111 6.68 -9.60 4.58
CA ASP A 111 6.86 -10.55 5.68
C ASP A 111 6.64 -9.85 7.04
N GLY A 112 6.56 -10.62 8.12
CA GLY A 112 6.38 -10.08 9.47
C GLY A 112 7.53 -9.19 9.96
N GLY A 113 8.68 -9.16 9.29
CA GLY A 113 9.79 -8.28 9.62
C GLY A 113 9.72 -6.92 8.92
N ASN A 114 8.95 -6.79 7.83
CA ASN A 114 8.88 -5.57 7.05
C ASN A 114 7.48 -4.93 6.96
N ILE A 115 6.43 -5.68 7.27
CA ILE A 115 5.03 -5.30 6.99
C ILE A 115 4.65 -3.93 7.56
N ASP A 116 5.00 -3.66 8.82
CA ASP A 116 4.63 -2.41 9.50
C ASP A 116 5.30 -1.20 8.85
N TYR A 117 6.59 -1.32 8.54
CA TYR A 117 7.36 -0.27 7.88
C TYR A 117 6.85 0.02 6.46
N VAL A 118 6.48 -1.03 5.73
CA VAL A 118 5.94 -0.92 4.37
C VAL A 118 4.57 -0.25 4.41
N LEU A 119 3.69 -0.66 5.33
CA LEU A 119 2.37 -0.09 5.49
C LEU A 119 2.44 1.39 5.87
N GLU A 120 3.25 1.74 6.89
CA GLU A 120 3.45 3.11 7.33
C GLU A 120 3.91 4.00 6.17
N THR A 121 4.94 3.54 5.45
CA THR A 121 5.51 4.29 4.32
C THR A 121 4.53 4.41 3.16
N ALA A 122 3.82 3.34 2.81
CA ALA A 122 2.83 3.35 1.74
C ALA A 122 1.65 4.27 2.04
N HIS A 123 1.19 4.28 3.29
CA HIS A 123 0.13 5.17 3.74
C HIS A 123 0.59 6.64 3.72
N LEU A 124 1.78 6.95 4.24
CA LEU A 124 2.39 8.28 4.19
C LEU A 124 2.50 8.79 2.75
N LEU A 125 3.05 7.95 1.86
CA LEU A 125 3.28 8.28 0.46
C LEU A 125 2.02 8.12 -0.42
N GLN A 126 0.87 7.76 0.17
CA GLN A 126 -0.41 7.61 -0.52
C GLN A 126 -0.35 6.64 -1.71
N ILE A 127 0.36 5.53 -1.55
CA ILE A 127 0.46 4.47 -2.56
C ILE A 127 -0.54 3.37 -2.18
N TRP A 128 -1.82 3.66 -2.42
CA TRP A 128 -2.94 2.83 -1.96
C TRP A 128 -2.89 1.38 -2.43
N LYS A 129 -2.30 1.12 -3.61
CA LYS A 129 -2.13 -0.25 -4.10
C LYS A 129 -1.21 -1.09 -3.20
N VAL A 130 -0.19 -0.48 -2.59
CA VAL A 130 0.68 -1.15 -1.62
C VAL A 130 -0.07 -1.34 -0.30
N VAL A 131 -0.83 -0.34 0.16
CA VAL A 131 -1.69 -0.46 1.34
C VAL A 131 -2.68 -1.62 1.20
N ASP A 132 -3.28 -1.79 0.02
CA ASP A 132 -4.18 -2.91 -0.28
C ASP A 132 -3.47 -4.28 -0.16
N PHE A 133 -2.23 -4.40 -0.66
CA PHE A 133 -1.43 -5.62 -0.53
C PHE A 133 -1.04 -5.89 0.93
N CYS A 134 -0.71 -4.86 1.70
CA CYS A 134 -0.49 -4.98 3.14
C CYS A 134 -1.74 -5.49 3.85
N CYS A 135 -2.93 -4.96 3.52
CA CYS A 135 -4.19 -5.46 4.09
C CYS A 135 -4.43 -6.93 3.73
N GLU A 136 -4.24 -7.31 2.46
CA GLU A 136 -4.39 -8.71 2.02
C GLU A 136 -3.42 -9.65 2.73
N TYR A 137 -2.17 -9.25 2.93
CA TYR A 137 -1.22 -10.02 3.71
C TYR A 137 -1.68 -10.17 5.17
N LEU A 138 -2.02 -9.07 5.83
CA LEU A 138 -2.42 -9.06 7.24
C LEU A 138 -3.72 -9.85 7.49
N GLU A 139 -4.69 -9.81 6.56
CA GLU A 139 -5.91 -10.62 6.62
C GLU A 139 -5.60 -12.13 6.65
N ASN A 140 -4.59 -12.58 5.92
CA ASN A 140 -4.18 -13.99 5.90
C ASN A 140 -3.39 -14.42 7.14
N GLU A 141 -2.84 -13.46 7.89
CA GLU A 141 -2.01 -13.72 9.08
C GLU A 141 -2.78 -13.51 10.39
N VAL A 142 -4.07 -13.15 10.36
CA VAL A 142 -4.89 -12.96 11.58
C VAL A 142 -4.93 -14.25 12.39
N SER A 143 -4.64 -14.13 13.69
CA SER A 143 -4.64 -15.23 14.65
C SER A 143 -5.10 -14.76 16.04
N GLU A 144 -5.35 -15.72 16.93
CA GLU A 144 -5.69 -15.45 18.34
C GLU A 144 -4.59 -14.68 19.09
N GLU A 145 -3.34 -14.74 18.61
CA GLU A 145 -2.19 -14.09 19.25
C GLU A 145 -2.01 -12.63 18.80
N ASN A 146 -2.51 -12.25 17.61
CA ASN A 146 -2.20 -10.95 17.01
C ASN A 146 -3.41 -10.07 16.68
N TYR A 147 -4.65 -10.57 16.78
CA TYR A 147 -5.83 -9.83 16.32
C TYR A 147 -6.02 -8.45 16.99
N LEU A 148 -5.65 -8.29 18.27
CA LEU A 148 -5.72 -7.01 18.98
C LEU A 148 -4.72 -6.00 18.43
N TYR A 149 -3.49 -6.45 18.17
CA TYR A 149 -2.46 -5.63 17.53
C TYR A 149 -2.94 -5.18 16.14
N LEU A 150 -3.47 -6.12 15.34
CA LEU A 150 -3.97 -5.81 14.01
C LEU A 150 -5.18 -4.87 14.04
N GLN A 151 -6.03 -4.96 15.07
CA GLN A 151 -7.16 -4.06 15.26
C GLN A 151 -6.69 -2.62 15.57
N GLU A 152 -5.71 -2.48 16.46
CA GLU A 152 -5.11 -1.17 16.75
C GLU A 152 -4.46 -0.57 15.49
N LEU A 153 -3.68 -1.37 14.77
CA LEU A 153 -3.04 -0.99 13.52
C LEU A 153 -4.07 -0.57 12.46
N ALA A 154 -5.16 -1.32 12.31
CA ALA A 154 -6.26 -0.97 11.40
C ALA A 154 -6.92 0.36 11.79
N SER A 155 -7.05 0.66 13.10
CA SER A 155 -7.56 1.93 13.60
C SER A 155 -6.62 3.10 13.29
N ILE A 156 -5.32 2.96 13.59
CA ILE A 156 -4.29 4.00 13.37
C ILE A 156 -4.24 4.43 11.90
N TYR A 157 -4.26 3.46 10.98
CA TYR A 157 -4.18 3.72 9.54
C TYR A 157 -5.56 3.77 8.86
N ASN A 158 -6.66 3.74 9.62
CA ASN A 158 -8.04 3.79 9.13
C ASN A 158 -8.34 2.74 8.03
N LEU A 159 -7.84 1.52 8.21
CA LEU A 159 -7.94 0.39 7.27
C LEU A 159 -9.26 -0.35 7.45
N LYS A 160 -10.36 0.24 6.95
CA LYS A 160 -11.72 -0.30 7.15
C LYS A 160 -11.91 -1.75 6.70
N ARG A 161 -11.23 -2.16 5.64
CA ARG A 161 -11.30 -3.53 5.10
C ARG A 161 -10.73 -4.53 6.10
N LEU A 162 -9.52 -4.26 6.59
CA LEU A 162 -8.85 -5.09 7.60
C LEU A 162 -9.64 -5.09 8.92
N ASP A 163 -10.11 -3.93 9.38
CA ASP A 163 -10.92 -3.80 10.60
C ASP A 163 -12.19 -4.68 10.55
N SER A 164 -12.90 -4.66 9.41
CA SER A 164 -14.10 -5.50 9.21
C SER A 164 -13.78 -6.99 9.17
N TYR A 165 -12.62 -7.36 8.63
CA TYR A 165 -12.16 -8.75 8.62
C TYR A 165 -11.85 -9.22 10.05
N ILE A 166 -11.14 -8.41 10.83
CA ILE A 166 -10.81 -8.70 12.23
C ILE A 166 -12.07 -8.78 13.09
N ASP A 167 -13.03 -7.89 12.90
CA ASP A 167 -14.33 -7.96 13.58
C ASP A 167 -15.02 -9.31 13.30
N SER A 168 -15.00 -9.75 12.04
CA SER A 168 -15.57 -11.05 11.67
C SER A 168 -14.85 -12.22 12.35
N PHE A 169 -13.52 -12.16 12.43
CA PHE A 169 -12.70 -13.16 13.13
C PHE A 169 -13.02 -13.21 14.63
N ILE A 170 -13.12 -12.05 15.29
CA ILE A 170 -13.46 -11.94 16.71
C ILE A 170 -14.86 -12.50 16.96
N LEU A 171 -15.85 -12.13 16.15
CA LEU A 171 -17.22 -12.60 16.31
C LEU A 171 -17.34 -14.12 16.16
N GLN A 172 -16.53 -14.74 15.29
CA GLN A 172 -16.51 -16.20 15.13
C GLN A 172 -15.87 -16.93 16.32
N ASN A 173 -14.95 -16.28 17.02
CA ASN A 173 -14.20 -16.85 18.15
C ASN A 173 -14.56 -16.18 19.49
N PHE A 174 -15.69 -15.48 19.56
CA PHE A 174 -16.02 -14.62 20.69
C PHE A 174 -16.10 -15.39 22.01
N GLY A 175 -16.67 -16.61 21.97
CA GLY A 175 -16.84 -17.45 23.16
C GLY A 175 -15.53 -17.87 23.82
N THR A 176 -14.40 -17.85 23.12
CA THR A 176 -13.07 -18.11 23.70
C THR A 176 -12.33 -16.80 23.98
N LEU A 177 -12.29 -15.89 23.01
CA LEU A 177 -11.52 -14.65 23.10
C LEU A 177 -12.04 -13.71 24.18
N SER A 178 -13.37 -13.60 24.37
CA SER A 178 -13.98 -12.65 25.29
C SER A 178 -13.60 -12.85 26.77
N PHE A 179 -13.12 -14.04 27.13
CA PHE A 179 -12.67 -14.38 28.48
C PHE A 179 -11.15 -14.27 28.66
N THR A 180 -10.41 -13.94 27.60
CA THR A 180 -8.95 -13.76 27.69
C THR A 180 -8.61 -12.43 28.37
N PRO A 181 -7.52 -12.38 29.18
CA PRO A 181 -7.10 -11.14 29.81
C PRO A 181 -6.78 -10.06 28.78
N ASP A 182 -6.19 -10.44 27.64
CA ASP A 182 -5.81 -9.52 26.58
C ASP A 182 -7.04 -8.85 25.95
N PHE A 183 -8.09 -9.62 25.67
CA PHE A 183 -9.35 -9.04 25.17
C PHE A 183 -9.96 -8.07 26.18
N LEU A 184 -10.11 -8.52 27.43
CA LEU A 184 -10.75 -7.74 28.49
C LEU A 184 -10.02 -6.42 28.77
N GLN A 185 -8.69 -6.41 28.64
CA GLN A 185 -7.88 -5.23 28.87
C GLN A 185 -7.81 -4.32 27.65
N ASN A 186 -7.72 -4.83 26.43
CA ASN A 186 -7.37 -3.99 25.28
C ASN A 186 -8.56 -3.63 24.38
N ILE A 187 -9.72 -4.28 24.53
CA ILE A 187 -10.88 -3.95 23.69
C ILE A 187 -11.52 -2.62 24.10
N SER A 188 -11.82 -1.77 23.10
CA SER A 188 -12.54 -0.53 23.34
C SER A 188 -14.03 -0.78 23.67
N LEU A 189 -14.62 0.09 24.50
CA LEU A 189 -16.05 0.03 24.81
C LEU A 189 -16.93 0.05 23.55
N GLN A 190 -16.55 0.86 22.55
CA GLN A 190 -17.31 0.95 21.29
C GLN A 190 -17.34 -0.38 20.55
N LYS A 191 -16.19 -1.06 20.43
CA LYS A 191 -16.09 -2.38 19.79
C LYS A 191 -16.81 -3.45 20.60
N LEU A 192 -16.67 -3.44 21.92
CA LEU A 192 -17.38 -4.39 22.79
C LEU A 192 -18.90 -4.28 22.63
N CYS A 193 -19.45 -3.06 22.65
CA CYS A 193 -20.89 -2.85 22.41
C CYS A 193 -21.30 -3.36 21.03
N GLN A 194 -20.51 -3.09 19.98
CA GLN A 194 -20.77 -3.60 18.63
C GLN A 194 -20.79 -5.14 18.59
N TYR A 195 -19.91 -5.81 19.32
CA TYR A 195 -19.87 -7.27 19.35
C TYR A 195 -21.02 -7.89 20.12
N LEU A 196 -21.40 -7.31 21.27
CA LEU A 196 -22.54 -7.77 22.06
C LEU A 196 -23.89 -7.54 21.33
N ASP A 197 -24.00 -6.50 20.52
CA ASP A 197 -25.17 -6.25 19.67
C ASP A 197 -25.24 -7.16 18.43
N SER A 198 -24.17 -7.91 18.12
CA SER A 198 -24.09 -8.75 16.92
C SER A 198 -24.93 -10.01 17.03
N SER A 199 -25.75 -10.27 16.02
CA SER A 199 -26.57 -11.48 15.92
C SER A 199 -25.75 -12.78 15.90
N ASN A 200 -24.49 -12.72 15.46
CA ASN A 200 -23.61 -13.89 15.43
C ASN A 200 -23.24 -14.34 16.85
N VAL A 201 -23.05 -13.38 17.75
CA VAL A 201 -22.70 -13.61 19.16
C VAL A 201 -23.95 -13.88 19.99
N GLN A 202 -25.11 -13.32 19.64
CA GLN A 202 -26.39 -13.60 20.28
C GLN A 202 -26.90 -15.04 20.13
N GLN A 203 -26.28 -15.85 19.27
CA GLN A 203 -26.55 -17.30 19.20
C GLN A 203 -25.89 -18.07 20.35
N GLU A 204 -24.91 -17.45 21.03
CA GLU A 204 -24.30 -17.98 22.25
C GLU A 204 -25.23 -17.81 23.45
N CYS A 205 -24.89 -18.46 24.58
CA CYS A 205 -25.67 -18.37 25.80
C CYS A 205 -25.68 -16.92 26.33
N GLU A 206 -26.84 -16.29 26.50
CA GLU A 206 -26.96 -14.92 27.05
C GLU A 206 -26.27 -14.75 28.41
N HIS A 207 -26.20 -15.82 29.20
CA HIS A 207 -25.46 -15.85 30.45
C HIS A 207 -23.96 -15.58 30.24
N ASP A 208 -23.36 -16.15 29.20
CA ASP A 208 -21.94 -16.01 28.91
C ASP A 208 -21.62 -14.62 28.37
N LEU A 209 -22.55 -14.04 27.60
CA LEU A 209 -22.45 -12.64 27.15
C LEU A 209 -22.52 -11.66 28.33
N LEU A 210 -23.45 -11.89 29.26
CA LEU A 210 -23.56 -11.10 30.48
C LEU A 210 -22.29 -11.25 31.33
N GLN A 211 -21.77 -12.47 31.47
CA GLN A 211 -20.56 -12.75 32.22
C GLN A 211 -19.34 -12.04 31.61
N ALA A 212 -19.17 -12.09 30.29
CA ALA A 212 -18.09 -11.38 29.59
C ALA A 212 -18.20 -9.86 29.80
N ALA A 213 -19.40 -9.28 29.68
CA ALA A 213 -19.62 -7.85 29.92
C ALA A 213 -19.31 -7.44 31.38
N LEU A 214 -19.72 -8.25 32.36
CA LEU A 214 -19.41 -8.02 33.77
C LEU A 214 -17.91 -8.13 34.04
N GLN A 215 -17.22 -9.09 33.44
CA GLN A 215 -15.77 -9.25 33.58
C GLN A 215 -14.99 -8.11 32.93
N TRP A 216 -15.48 -7.57 31.81
CA TRP A 216 -14.87 -6.39 31.21
C TRP A 216 -15.02 -5.16 32.12
N LEU A 217 -16.22 -4.93 32.67
CA LEU A 217 -16.48 -3.84 33.61
C LEU A 217 -15.64 -3.91 34.88
N THR A 218 -15.27 -5.11 35.34
CA THR A 218 -14.41 -5.24 36.53
C THR A 218 -12.95 -4.88 36.27
N GLN A 219 -12.50 -4.85 35.01
CA GLN A 219 -11.15 -4.39 34.67
C GLN A 219 -11.03 -2.86 34.68
N TYR A 220 -12.14 -2.15 34.48
CA TYR A 220 -12.20 -0.69 34.46
C TYR A 220 -13.21 -0.18 35.51
N PRO A 221 -12.86 -0.21 36.81
CA PRO A 221 -13.79 0.11 37.90
C PRO A 221 -14.15 1.60 38.06
N ASP A 222 -13.78 2.47 37.12
CA ASP A 222 -13.98 3.92 37.16
C ASP A 222 -14.86 4.45 36.00
#